data_AF-A0A6M0BPD6-F1
#
_entry.id   AF-A0A6M0BPD6-F1
#
_cell.length_a   1.000
_cell.length_b   1.000
_cell.length_c   1.000
_cell.angle_alpha   90.00
_cell.angle_beta   90.00
_cell.angle_gamma   90.00
#
_symmetry.space_group_name_H-M   'P 1'
#
loop_
_entity.id
_entity.type
_entity.pdbx_description
1 polymer ?
#
loop_
_entity_poly.entity_id
_entity_poly.type
_entity_poly.pdbx_seq_one_letter_code
_entity_poly.pdbx_strand_id
1 'polypeptide(L)'
;RKNQADSLTYQAEKQIKELDDKLPAADKEKIEGLIKDLREAIGQEDDEKIKTLTPELQQALYSVSANLYQQAEGAAQPTDPGTPGSDAGASSSSGGDDVIDAEFSESK
;
A
#
# COMPACT_ATOMS: atom_id res chain seq x y z
N ARG A 1 -10.43 -9.05 -18.37
CA ARG A 1 -9.97 -7.71 -17.94
C ARG A 1 -11.03 -7.01 -17.09
N LYS A 2 -12.20 -6.65 -17.64
CA LYS A 2 -13.33 -6.05 -16.88
C LYS A 2 -13.68 -6.80 -15.58
N ASN A 3 -13.94 -8.10 -15.62
CA ASN A 3 -14.31 -8.88 -14.42
C ASN A 3 -13.21 -8.89 -13.34
N GLN A 4 -11.94 -8.91 -13.76
CA GLN A 4 -10.79 -8.87 -12.85
C GLN A 4 -10.66 -7.48 -12.22
N ALA A 5 -10.79 -6.43 -13.03
CA ALA A 5 -10.77 -5.04 -12.57
C ALA A 5 -11.95 -4.76 -11.62
N ASP A 6 -13.15 -5.22 -11.94
CA ASP A 6 -14.33 -5.08 -11.10
C ASP A 6 -14.11 -5.76 -9.74
N SER A 7 -13.69 -7.03 -9.76
CA SER A 7 -13.35 -7.77 -8.53
C SER A 7 -12.29 -7.05 -7.69
N LEU A 8 -11.25 -6.49 -8.34
CA LEU A 8 -10.20 -5.74 -7.68
C LEU A 8 -10.77 -4.46 -7.02
N THR A 9 -11.64 -3.71 -7.70
CA THR A 9 -12.24 -2.49 -7.11
C THR A 9 -13.04 -2.81 -5.85
N TYR A 10 -13.83 -3.90 -5.86
CA TYR A 10 -14.58 -4.33 -4.68
C TYR A 10 -13.66 -4.76 -3.53
N GLN A 11 -12.60 -5.51 -3.83
CA GLN A 11 -11.61 -5.92 -2.82
C GLN A 11 -10.90 -4.71 -2.22
N ALA A 12 -10.51 -3.75 -3.05
CA ALA A 12 -9.84 -2.52 -2.63
C ALA A 12 -10.74 -1.67 -1.72
N GLU A 13 -12.01 -1.46 -2.09
CA GLU A 13 -12.97 -0.74 -1.23
C GLU A 13 -13.17 -1.41 0.12
N LYS A 14 -13.25 -2.75 0.12
CA LYS A 14 -13.38 -3.51 1.35
C LYS A 14 -12.15 -3.32 2.22
N GLN A 15 -10.96 -3.42 1.64
CA GLN A 15 -9.70 -3.27 2.36
C GLN A 15 -9.52 -1.86 2.95
N ILE A 16 -9.87 -0.80 2.21
CA ILE A 16 -9.89 0.57 2.74
C ILE A 16 -10.82 0.66 3.95
N LYS A 17 -12.05 0.12 3.85
CA LYS A 17 -13.01 0.16 4.96
C LYS A 17 -12.53 -0.61 6.19
N GLU A 18 -11.83 -1.72 6.00
CA GLU A 18 -11.29 -2.53 7.09
C GLU A 18 -10.06 -1.90 7.75
N LEU A 19 -9.36 -1.02 7.05
CA LEU A 19 -8.11 -0.39 7.48
C LEU A 19 -8.27 1.13 7.68
N ASP A 20 -9.49 1.65 7.65
CA ASP A 20 -9.78 3.10 7.59
C ASP A 20 -9.14 3.89 8.74
N ASP A 21 -9.03 3.26 9.91
CA ASP A 21 -8.43 3.81 11.12
C ASP A 21 -6.89 3.79 11.11
N LYS A 22 -6.29 2.95 10.25
CA LYS A 22 -4.84 2.72 10.15
C LYS A 22 -4.23 3.32 8.88
N LEU A 23 -5.06 3.61 7.89
CA LEU A 23 -4.62 4.03 6.56
C LEU A 23 -4.36 5.55 6.55
N PRO A 24 -3.18 6.02 6.11
CA PRO A 24 -2.94 7.45 5.96
C PRO A 24 -3.96 8.09 5.00
N ALA A 25 -4.43 9.30 5.30
CA ALA A 25 -5.45 9.97 4.49
C ALA A 25 -5.06 10.10 3.01
N ALA A 26 -3.78 10.42 2.74
CA ALA A 26 -3.27 10.54 1.38
C ALA A 26 -3.32 9.20 0.60
N ASP A 27 -2.98 8.09 1.26
CA ASP A 27 -3.06 6.76 0.65
C ASP A 27 -4.51 6.35 0.40
N LYS A 28 -5.42 6.70 1.33
CA LYS A 28 -6.86 6.44 1.20
C LYS A 28 -7.43 7.16 0.00
N GLU A 29 -7.21 8.47 -0.10
CA GLU A 29 -7.68 9.29 -1.22
C GLU A 29 -7.15 8.78 -2.56
N LYS A 30 -5.88 8.38 -2.62
CA LYS A 30 -5.26 7.80 -3.82
C LYS A 30 -5.96 6.52 -4.26
N ILE A 31 -6.19 5.57 -3.34
CA ILE A 31 -6.83 4.30 -3.67
C ILE A 31 -8.31 4.51 -4.04
N GLU A 32 -9.04 5.38 -3.33
CA GLU A 32 -10.43 5.72 -3.65
C GLU A 32 -10.55 6.36 -5.05
N GLY A 33 -9.61 7.22 -5.42
CA GLY A 33 -9.50 7.79 -6.77
C GLY A 33 -9.29 6.72 -7.85
N LEU A 34 -8.31 5.83 -7.66
CA LEU A 34 -8.01 4.74 -8.58
C LEU A 34 -9.19 3.77 -8.73
N ILE A 35 -9.91 3.48 -7.64
CA ILE A 35 -11.15 2.67 -7.67
C ILE A 35 -12.21 3.33 -8.55
N LYS A 36 -12.45 4.63 -8.34
CA LYS A 36 -13.45 5.38 -9.10
C LYS A 36 -13.11 5.40 -10.59
N ASP A 37 -11.88 5.74 -10.93
CA ASP A 37 -11.43 5.84 -12.32
C ASP A 37 -11.46 4.48 -13.02
N LEU A 38 -11.09 3.40 -12.32
CA LEU A 38 -11.15 2.04 -12.85
C LEU A 38 -12.60 1.60 -13.08
N ARG A 39 -13.53 1.95 -12.19
CA ARG A 39 -14.97 1.67 -12.39
C ARG A 39 -15.56 2.46 -13.55
N GLU A 40 -15.18 3.72 -13.71
CA GLU A 40 -15.57 4.52 -14.85
C GLU A 40 -15.07 3.89 -16.15
N ALA A 41 -13.80 3.47 -16.20
CA ALA A 41 -13.23 2.79 -17.35
C ALA A 41 -13.94 1.45 -17.66
N ILE A 42 -14.33 0.67 -16.64
CA ILE A 42 -15.16 -0.53 -16.81
C ILE A 42 -16.50 -0.19 -17.45
N GLY A 43 -17.19 0.83 -16.95
CA GLY A 43 -18.50 1.27 -17.45
C GLY A 43 -18.46 1.86 -18.85
N GLN A 44 -17.36 2.52 -19.22
CA GLN A 44 -17.11 3.05 -20.57
C GLN A 44 -16.55 2.01 -21.53
N GLU A 45 -16.24 0.80 -21.06
CA GLU A 45 -15.59 -0.24 -21.85
C GLU A 45 -14.20 0.16 -22.39
N ASP A 46 -13.49 1.03 -21.67
CA ASP A 46 -12.16 1.52 -22.04
C ASP A 46 -11.07 0.52 -21.64
N ASP A 47 -10.79 -0.42 -22.55
CA ASP A 47 -9.85 -1.51 -22.35
C ASP A 47 -8.40 -1.05 -22.11
N GLU A 48 -8.00 0.11 -22.62
CA GLU A 48 -6.65 0.68 -22.43
C GLU A 48 -6.52 1.30 -21.03
N LYS A 49 -7.53 2.05 -20.59
CA LYS A 49 -7.57 2.54 -19.20
C LYS A 49 -7.66 1.39 -18.21
N ILE A 50 -8.50 0.38 -18.45
CA ILE A 50 -8.58 -0.79 -17.57
C ILE A 50 -7.20 -1.47 -17.44
N LYS A 51 -6.47 -1.60 -18.55
CA LYS A 51 -5.13 -2.21 -18.55
C LYS A 51 -4.10 -1.40 -17.76
N THR A 52 -4.26 -0.08 -17.72
CA THR A 52 -3.34 0.85 -17.04
C THR A 52 -3.68 0.99 -15.55
N LEU A 53 -4.95 1.21 -15.23
CA LEU A 53 -5.43 1.46 -13.87
C LEU A 53 -5.46 0.20 -12.99
N THR A 54 -5.63 -0.99 -13.57
CA THR A 54 -5.60 -2.25 -12.81
C THR A 54 -4.27 -2.46 -12.06
N PRO A 55 -3.09 -2.44 -12.72
CA PRO A 55 -1.82 -2.60 -12.02
C PRO A 55 -1.50 -1.42 -11.10
N GLU A 56 -1.93 -0.20 -11.41
CA GLU A 56 -1.75 0.96 -10.52
C GLU A 56 -2.51 0.78 -9.20
N LEU A 57 -3.77 0.34 -9.26
CA LEU A 57 -4.55 0.03 -8.06
C LEU A 57 -3.92 -1.11 -7.25
N GLN A 58 -3.43 -2.16 -7.92
CA GLN A 58 -2.71 -3.24 -7.24
C GLN A 58 -1.47 -2.71 -6.51
N GLN A 59 -0.65 -1.89 -7.19
CA GLN A 59 0.56 -1.33 -6.61
C GLN A 59 0.26 -0.44 -5.40
N ALA A 60 -0.79 0.38 -5.46
CA ALA A 60 -1.21 1.22 -4.35
C ALA A 60 -1.61 0.36 -3.12
N LEU A 61 -2.38 -0.71 -3.33
CA LEU A 61 -2.75 -1.66 -2.26
C LEU A 61 -1.54 -2.36 -1.65
N TYR A 62 -0.56 -2.76 -2.47
CA TYR A 62 0.70 -3.35 -1.98
C TYR A 62 1.50 -2.35 -1.14
N SER A 63 1.63 -1.11 -1.62
CA SER A 63 2.35 -0.05 -0.89
C SER A 63 1.73 0.21 0.48
N VAL A 64 0.40 0.30 0.56
CA VAL A 64 -0.30 0.46 1.84
C VAL A 64 -0.10 -0.74 2.75
N SER A 65 -0.22 -1.95 2.21
CA SER A 65 -0.02 -3.17 2.99
C SER A 65 1.39 -3.24 3.58
N ALA A 66 2.41 -2.85 2.81
CA ALA A 66 3.80 -2.78 3.25
C ALA A 66 3.98 -1.70 4.34
N ASN A 67 3.44 -0.50 4.13
CA ASN A 67 3.51 0.59 5.10
C ASN A 67 2.85 0.21 6.44
N LEU A 68 1.70 -0.46 6.39
CA LEU A 68 1.01 -0.94 7.58
C LEU A 68 1.79 -2.04 8.32
N TYR A 69 2.45 -2.93 7.59
CA TYR A 69 3.30 -3.96 8.19
C TYR A 69 4.51 -3.34 8.89
N GLN A 70 5.17 -2.37 8.24
CA GLN A 70 6.27 -1.61 8.83
C GLN A 70 5.84 -0.80 10.06
N GLN A 71 4.64 -0.22 10.04
CA GLN A 71 4.08 0.47 11.22
C GLN A 71 3.76 -0.51 12.36
N ALA A 72 3.31 -1.73 12.05
CA ALA A 72 3.08 -2.76 13.05
C ALA A 72 4.38 -3.28 13.66
N GLU A 73 5.45 -3.44 12.87
CA GLU A 73 6.79 -3.79 13.37
C GLU A 73 7.44 -2.64 14.16
N GLY A 74 7.19 -1.38 13.77
CA GLY A 74 7.65 -0.20 14.52
C GLY A 74 6.84 0.12 15.79
N ALA A 75 5.60 -0.35 15.88
CA ALA A 75 4.75 -0.24 17.07
C ALA A 75 5.01 -1.34 18.11
N ALA A 76 5.89 -2.31 17.80
CA ALA A 76 6.49 -3.16 18.81
C ALA A 76 7.53 -2.36 19.61
N GLN A 77 7.07 -1.44 20.47
CA GLN A 77 7.90 -1.04 21.61
C GLN A 77 8.17 -2.30 22.46
N PRO A 78 9.39 -2.48 22.97
CA PRO A 78 9.81 -3.70 23.64
C PRO A 78 9.08 -3.83 24.96
N THR A 79 8.14 -4.78 25.05
CA THR A 79 7.60 -5.21 26.33
C THR A 79 8.59 -6.17 27.00
N ASP A 80 9.37 -5.58 27.90
CA ASP A 80 9.96 -6.11 29.15
C ASP A 80 11.35 -6.82 29.14
N PRO A 81 12.34 -6.31 29.91
CA PRO A 81 13.61 -6.97 30.22
C PRO A 81 13.44 -8.12 31.22
N GLY A 82 13.50 -9.37 30.75
CA GLY A 82 13.35 -10.49 31.67
C GLY A 82 13.73 -11.87 31.19
N THR A 83 14.90 -12.07 30.55
CA THR A 83 15.61 -13.37 30.61
C THR A 83 17.10 -13.19 30.30
N PRO A 84 18.04 -13.59 31.20
CA PRO A 84 19.45 -13.70 30.86
C PRO A 84 19.73 -15.08 30.26
N GLY A 85 20.37 -15.15 29.09
CA GLY A 85 20.72 -16.45 28.52
C GLY A 85 21.30 -16.42 27.11
N SER A 86 22.54 -15.93 27.01
CA SER A 86 23.63 -16.48 26.20
C SER A 86 23.52 -16.55 24.66
N ASP A 87 24.36 -15.68 24.07
CA ASP A 87 25.38 -16.00 23.06
C ASP A 87 25.01 -16.17 21.58
N ALA A 88 25.56 -15.18 20.85
CA ALA A 88 26.47 -15.34 19.70
C ALA A 88 25.86 -15.43 18.29
N GLY A 89 26.12 -14.37 17.51
CA GLY A 89 26.02 -14.39 16.05
C GLY A 89 26.19 -13.01 15.41
N ALA A 90 27.43 -12.56 15.28
CA ALA A 90 27.83 -11.29 14.68
C ALA A 90 27.60 -11.19 13.15
N SER A 91 27.25 -9.99 12.66
CA SER A 91 27.70 -9.33 11.40
C SER A 91 26.65 -8.31 10.96
N SER A 92 26.87 -7.00 11.11
CA SER A 92 27.67 -6.09 10.28
C SER A 92 26.88 -5.44 9.12
N SER A 93 26.61 -4.14 9.31
CA SER A 93 26.73 -3.02 8.36
C SER A 93 25.88 -2.91 7.07
N SER A 94 25.51 -1.65 6.81
CA SER A 94 24.93 -1.04 5.59
C SER A 94 23.40 -1.08 5.58
N GLY A 95 22.67 0.04 5.50
CA GLY A 95 22.86 1.18 4.60
C GLY A 95 21.78 1.11 3.52
N GLY A 96 20.91 2.12 3.45
CA GLY A 96 19.73 2.21 2.57
C GLY A 96 18.51 2.54 3.44
N ASP A 97 18.07 3.79 3.60
CA ASP A 97 17.72 4.78 2.58
C ASP A 97 16.74 4.21 1.55
N ASP A 98 15.55 3.83 2.01
CA ASP A 98 14.35 3.85 1.18
C ASP A 98 13.53 5.09 1.55
N VAL A 99 14.11 6.24 1.20
CA VAL A 99 13.35 7.44 0.91
C VAL A 99 12.48 7.07 -0.28
N ILE A 100 11.18 6.88 -0.05
CA ILE A 100 10.24 6.86 -1.15
C ILE A 100 10.21 8.29 -1.68
N ASP A 101 10.95 8.51 -2.77
CA ASP A 101 10.88 9.68 -3.62
C ASP A 101 9.42 9.82 -4.10
N ALA A 102 8.64 10.53 -3.30
CA ALA A 102 7.47 11.23 -3.80
C ALA A 102 7.94 12.49 -4.52
N GLU A 103 8.68 12.31 -5.62
CA GLU A 103 8.80 13.35 -6.65
C GLU A 103 7.43 13.50 -7.33
N PHE A 104 6.51 14.16 -6.62
CA PHE A 104 5.39 14.82 -7.28
C PHE A 104 5.97 16.06 -7.95
N SER A 105 6.45 15.85 -9.17
CA SER A 105 6.88 16.91 -10.06
C SER A 105 5.74 17.93 -10.21
N GLU A 106 6.04 19.15 -9.80
CA GLU A 106 5.27 20.34 -10.16
C GLU A 106 5.00 20.33 -11.66
N SER A 107 3.72 20.35 -12.05
CA SER A 107 3.32 20.85 -13.36
C SER A 107 2.40 22.05 -13.11
N LYS A 108 3.02 23.21 -13.30
CA LYS A 108 2.38 24.51 -13.44
C LYS A 108 1.60 24.60 -14.74
#